data_AF-A0A2V7QV67-F1
#
_entry.id   AF-A0A2V7QV67-F1
#
_cell.length_a   1.000
_cell.length_b   1.000
_cell.length_c   1.000
_cell.angle_alpha   90.00
_cell.angle_beta   90.00
_cell.angle_gamma   90.00
#
_symmetry.space_group_name_H-M   'P 1'
#
loop_
_entity.id
_entity.type
_entity.pdbx_description
1 polymer ?
#
loop_
_entity_poly.entity_id
_entity_poly.type
_entity_poly.pdbx_seq_one_letter_code
_entity_poly.pdbx_strand_id
1 'polypeptide(L)'
;MRKVVLLGMLVVVGVAACTANDGTGLRPPDAPRLSGTPDLVGTPDLIVDSDKLATSWIIHDELLPASFCSVQEANITPGEHRTLRFTVTTPNIGDADIFIGDPNTHMDPNGDGNFKDSDGLFEFATCHNHFHFRNYAKYEL
;
A
#
# COMPACT_ATOMS: atom_id res chain seq x y z
N MET A 1 68.20 -25.01 -36.61
CA MET A 1 66.93 -25.55 -36.07
C MET A 1 66.52 -24.67 -34.91
N ARG A 2 65.58 -23.73 -35.13
CA ARG A 2 65.21 -22.70 -34.16
C ARG A 2 63.73 -22.92 -33.83
N LYS A 3 63.45 -23.46 -32.64
CA LYS A 3 62.09 -23.76 -32.19
C LYS A 3 61.39 -22.44 -31.86
N VAL A 4 60.37 -22.10 -32.65
CA VAL A 4 59.46 -20.99 -32.37
C VAL A 4 58.44 -21.50 -31.35
N VAL A 5 58.45 -20.93 -30.14
CA VAL A 5 57.43 -21.19 -29.12
C VAL A 5 56.39 -20.10 -29.24
N LEU A 6 55.22 -20.42 -29.82
CA LEU A 6 54.04 -19.57 -29.74
C LEU A 6 53.45 -19.73 -28.33
N LEU A 7 53.58 -18.70 -27.49
CA LEU A 7 52.80 -18.58 -26.26
C LEU A 7 51.40 -18.09 -26.65
N GLY A 8 50.40 -18.97 -26.55
CA GLY A 8 48.99 -18.61 -26.71
C GLY A 8 48.54 -17.75 -25.53
N MET A 9 48.13 -16.52 -25.81
CA MET A 9 47.55 -15.62 -24.82
C MET A 9 46.09 -16.04 -24.58
N LEU A 10 45.82 -16.74 -23.48
CA LEU A 10 44.45 -16.98 -23.02
C LEU A 10 43.88 -15.66 -22.49
N VAL A 11 42.92 -15.09 -23.21
CA VAL A 11 42.10 -13.98 -22.73
C VAL A 11 41.04 -14.58 -21.81
N VAL A 12 41.24 -14.45 -20.50
CA VAL A 12 40.19 -14.71 -19.51
C VAL A 12 39.37 -13.44 -19.40
N VAL A 13 38.23 -13.40 -20.11
CA VAL A 13 37.20 -12.39 -19.86
C VAL A 13 36.53 -12.76 -18.54
N GLY A 14 37.00 -12.15 -17.45
CA GLY A 14 36.33 -12.24 -16.16
C GLY A 14 34.99 -11.51 -16.26
N VAL A 15 33.89 -12.26 -16.33
CA VAL A 15 32.56 -11.71 -16.09
C VAL A 15 32.51 -11.34 -14.62
N ALA A 16 32.83 -10.08 -14.30
CA ALA A 16 32.54 -9.50 -13.01
C ALA A 16 31.01 -9.42 -12.89
N ALA A 17 30.40 -10.49 -12.38
CA ALA A 17 29.02 -10.47 -11.94
C ALA A 17 28.90 -9.32 -10.94
N CYS A 18 27.92 -8.44 -11.16
CA CYS A 18 27.58 -7.34 -10.28
C CYS A 18 27.42 -7.88 -8.86
N THR A 19 28.43 -7.71 -8.01
CA THR A 19 28.21 -7.79 -6.58
C THR A 19 27.54 -6.49 -6.22
N ALA A 20 26.21 -6.47 -6.25
CA ALA A 20 25.44 -5.48 -5.52
C ALA A 20 25.68 -5.75 -4.04
N ASN A 21 26.84 -5.34 -3.56
CA ASN A 21 27.12 -5.23 -2.14
C ASN A 21 26.58 -3.87 -1.71
N ASP A 22 25.27 -3.68 -1.85
CA ASP A 22 24.56 -2.57 -1.26
C ASP A 22 24.53 -2.86 0.24
N GLY A 23 25.50 -2.29 0.95
CA GLY A 23 25.66 -2.36 2.40
C GLY A 23 24.56 -1.61 3.17
N THR A 24 23.31 -1.64 2.68
CA THR A 24 22.17 -1.33 3.51
C THR A 24 21.86 -2.62 4.27
N GLY A 25 22.11 -2.65 5.57
CA GLY A 25 21.78 -3.78 6.45
C GLY A 25 20.27 -4.04 6.58
N LEU A 26 19.49 -3.74 5.54
CA LEU A 26 18.07 -3.97 5.44
C LEU A 26 17.90 -5.45 5.11
N ARG A 27 17.63 -6.24 6.15
CA ARG A 27 17.11 -7.59 5.98
C ARG A 27 15.86 -7.49 5.08
N PRO A 28 15.79 -8.25 3.98
CA PRO A 28 14.57 -8.28 3.17
C PRO A 28 13.40 -8.67 4.08
N PRO A 29 12.22 -8.05 3.93
CA PRO A 29 11.07 -8.38 4.77
C PRO A 29 10.79 -9.88 4.65
N ASP A 30 10.40 -10.48 5.77
CA ASP A 30 9.96 -11.87 5.76
C ASP A 30 8.80 -12.03 4.77
N ALA A 31 8.73 -13.17 4.10
CA ALA A 31 7.63 -13.44 3.17
C ALA A 31 6.28 -13.34 3.92
N PRO A 32 5.21 -12.82 3.26
CA PRO A 32 3.91 -12.68 3.91
C PRO A 32 3.45 -14.02 4.49
N ARG A 33 3.15 -14.05 5.79
CA ARG A 33 2.58 -15.23 6.42
C ARG A 33 1.09 -15.31 6.08
N LEU A 34 0.74 -16.18 5.13
CA LEU A 34 -0.66 -16.43 4.74
C LEU A 34 -1.42 -17.32 5.75
N SER A 35 -0.92 -17.49 6.97
CA SER A 35 -1.55 -18.32 8.02
C SER A 35 -2.87 -17.74 8.55
N GLY A 36 -3.25 -16.53 8.14
CA GLY A 36 -4.47 -15.83 8.59
C GLY A 36 -4.41 -15.31 10.02
N THR A 37 -3.37 -15.66 10.79
CA THR A 37 -3.07 -15.08 12.11
C THR A 37 -2.05 -13.96 11.94
N PRO A 38 -2.36 -12.72 12.34
CA PRO A 38 -1.41 -11.60 12.31
C PRO A 38 -0.18 -11.89 13.19
N ASP A 39 1.01 -11.53 12.71
CA ASP A 39 2.22 -11.48 13.53
C ASP A 39 2.25 -10.17 14.33
N LEU A 40 2.01 -10.25 15.64
CA LEU A 40 1.97 -9.08 16.52
C LEU A 40 3.27 -8.87 17.31
N VAL A 41 4.33 -9.62 17.01
CA VAL A 41 5.62 -9.51 17.71
C VAL A 41 6.53 -8.56 16.93
N GLY A 42 6.63 -7.32 17.39
CA GLY A 42 7.39 -6.27 16.73
C GLY A 42 6.61 -4.96 16.75
N THR A 43 6.83 -4.09 15.77
CA THR A 43 6.06 -2.85 15.60
C THR A 43 5.71 -2.64 14.13
N PRO A 44 4.42 -2.46 13.78
CA PRO A 44 4.05 -2.02 12.44
C PRO A 44 4.49 -0.58 12.21
N ASP A 45 4.95 -0.27 10.99
CA ASP A 45 5.37 1.07 10.58
C ASP A 45 4.80 1.36 9.19
N LEU A 46 3.74 2.15 9.13
CA LEU A 46 3.11 2.57 7.88
C LEU A 46 3.72 3.88 7.40
N ILE A 47 4.27 3.86 6.19
CA ILE A 47 4.72 5.07 5.49
C ILE A 47 3.75 5.43 4.37
N VAL A 48 3.79 6.67 3.90
CA VAL A 48 3.21 7.03 2.60
C VAL A 48 4.29 6.81 1.53
N ASP A 49 3.97 6.07 0.48
CA ASP A 49 4.85 5.90 -0.68
C ASP A 49 4.90 7.21 -1.49
N SER A 50 5.91 8.03 -1.21
CA SER A 50 6.09 9.35 -1.82
C SER A 50 6.33 9.28 -3.32
N ASP A 51 7.05 8.25 -3.78
CA ASP A 51 7.41 8.10 -5.19
C ASP A 51 6.18 7.76 -6.02
N LYS A 52 5.33 6.87 -5.49
CA LYS A 52 4.04 6.57 -6.12
C LYS A 52 3.12 7.78 -6.11
N LEU A 53 3.03 8.50 -4.99
CA LEU A 53 2.20 9.70 -4.89
C LEU A 53 2.63 10.78 -5.90
N ALA A 54 3.93 11.05 -5.98
CA ALA A 54 4.50 12.10 -6.83
C ALA A 54 4.30 11.84 -8.34
N THR A 55 4.17 10.58 -8.74
CA THR A 55 4.11 10.17 -10.16
C THR A 55 2.73 9.76 -10.63
N SER A 56 1.72 9.69 -9.74
CA SER A 56 0.39 9.14 -10.05
C SER A 56 -0.74 10.17 -10.03
N TRP A 57 -0.43 11.46 -9.94
CA TRP A 57 -1.45 12.48 -9.87
C TRP A 57 -1.89 12.97 -11.26
N ILE A 58 -3.18 13.27 -11.37
CA ILE A 58 -3.80 13.85 -12.56
C ILE A 58 -4.87 14.85 -12.14
N ILE A 59 -5.03 15.91 -12.95
CA ILE A 59 -6.07 16.92 -12.76
C ILE A 59 -7.12 16.77 -13.85
N HIS A 60 -8.39 16.74 -13.44
CA HIS A 60 -9.54 16.75 -14.34
C HIS A 60 -10.50 17.87 -13.97
N ASP A 61 -11.13 18.46 -14.98
CA ASP A 61 -12.40 19.15 -14.81
C ASP A 61 -13.49 18.11 -15.14
N GLU A 62 -14.29 17.75 -14.15
CA GLU A 62 -15.31 16.71 -14.29
C GLU A 62 -16.64 17.08 -13.65
N LEU A 63 -17.73 16.69 -14.32
CA LEU A 63 -19.06 16.72 -13.74
C LEU A 63 -19.18 15.58 -12.73
N LEU A 64 -19.53 15.92 -11.50
CA LEU A 64 -19.89 14.98 -10.42
C LEU A 64 -21.41 15.01 -10.20
N PRO A 65 -22.18 14.08 -10.82
CA PRO A 65 -23.62 13.98 -10.62
C PRO A 65 -24.00 13.67 -9.17
N ALA A 66 -25.17 14.13 -8.73
CA ALA A 66 -25.71 13.80 -7.40
C ALA A 66 -25.93 12.30 -7.19
N SER A 67 -26.02 11.51 -8.26
CA SER A 67 -26.15 10.06 -8.22
C SER A 67 -24.83 9.32 -8.03
N PHE A 68 -23.68 9.99 -8.12
CA PHE A 68 -22.40 9.34 -7.86
C PHE A 68 -22.31 8.95 -6.39
N CYS A 69 -21.96 7.69 -6.15
CA CYS A 69 -21.88 7.16 -4.81
C CYS A 69 -20.85 7.96 -3.97
N SER A 70 -19.72 8.35 -4.56
CA SER A 70 -18.67 9.12 -3.86
C SER A 70 -19.12 10.53 -3.49
N VAL A 71 -20.03 11.12 -4.28
CA VAL A 71 -20.64 12.42 -3.97
C VAL A 71 -21.55 12.29 -2.76
N GLN A 72 -22.32 11.20 -2.66
CA GLN A 72 -23.19 10.93 -1.52
C GLN A 72 -22.40 10.55 -0.26
N GLU A 73 -21.43 9.66 -0.40
CA GLU A 73 -20.61 9.12 0.70
C GLU A 73 -19.76 10.21 1.36
N ALA A 74 -19.10 11.06 0.56
CA ALA A 74 -18.27 12.15 1.06
C ALA A 74 -19.03 13.48 1.22
N ASN A 75 -20.36 13.48 1.02
CA ASN A 75 -21.22 14.67 1.09
C ASN A 75 -20.67 15.87 0.27
N ILE A 76 -20.22 15.58 -0.96
CA ILE A 76 -19.71 16.58 -1.89
C ILE A 76 -20.88 17.29 -2.56
N THR A 77 -20.75 18.61 -2.79
CA THR A 77 -21.77 19.35 -3.55
C THR A 77 -21.77 18.86 -5.00
N PRO A 78 -22.89 18.40 -5.59
CA PRO A 78 -22.93 17.99 -7.00
C PRO A 78 -22.62 19.14 -7.96
N GLY A 79 -22.02 18.86 -9.11
CA GLY A 79 -21.72 19.87 -10.14
C GLY A 79 -20.37 19.67 -10.83
N GLU A 80 -19.90 20.69 -11.54
CA GLU A 80 -18.56 20.71 -12.15
C GLU A 80 -17.50 20.94 -11.07
N HIS A 81 -16.50 20.05 -11.01
CA HIS A 81 -15.38 20.15 -10.08
C HIS A 81 -14.06 20.00 -10.81
N ARG A 82 -13.07 20.78 -10.36
CA ARG A 82 -11.68 20.52 -10.67
C ARG A 82 -11.11 19.57 -9.63
N THR A 83 -10.85 18.32 -10.01
CA THR A 83 -10.40 17.26 -9.10
C THR A 83 -8.91 16.97 -9.29
N LEU A 84 -8.21 16.79 -8.17
CA LEU A 84 -6.88 16.20 -8.13
C LEU A 84 -7.03 14.74 -7.72
N ARG A 85 -6.76 13.83 -8.66
CA ARG A 85 -6.79 12.39 -8.40
C ARG A 85 -5.35 11.90 -8.29
N PHE A 86 -5.07 11.05 -7.30
CA PHE A 86 -3.74 10.50 -7.05
C PHE A 86 -3.85 9.11 -6.43
N THR A 87 -2.79 8.31 -6.53
CA THR A 87 -2.70 7.02 -5.83
C THR A 87 -2.02 7.22 -4.48
N VAL A 88 -2.62 6.67 -3.42
CA VAL A 88 -1.98 6.54 -2.11
C VAL A 88 -1.76 5.06 -1.84
N THR A 89 -0.51 4.70 -1.56
CA THR A 89 -0.13 3.39 -1.03
C THR A 89 0.57 3.59 0.31
N THR A 90 0.21 2.76 1.28
CA THR A 90 0.73 2.81 2.65
C THR A 90 1.39 1.50 3.03
N PRO A 91 2.58 1.18 2.49
CA PRO A 91 3.24 -0.07 2.82
C PRO A 91 3.62 -0.10 4.31
N ASN A 92 3.50 -1.29 4.90
CA ASN A 92 4.05 -1.58 6.23
C ASN A 92 5.53 -1.97 6.06
N ILE A 93 6.43 -1.11 6.53
CA ILE A 93 7.88 -1.34 6.53
C ILE A 93 8.40 -1.79 7.91
N GLY A 94 7.49 -1.97 8.87
CA GLY A 94 7.79 -2.51 10.19
C GLY A 94 8.07 -4.01 10.19
N ASP A 95 8.33 -4.56 11.37
CA ASP A 95 8.66 -5.97 11.58
C ASP A 95 7.50 -6.80 12.19
N ALA A 96 6.30 -6.21 12.27
CA ALA A 96 5.06 -6.87 12.67
C ALA A 96 3.88 -6.44 11.78
N ASP A 97 2.84 -7.25 11.72
CA ASP A 97 1.59 -6.93 11.02
C ASP A 97 0.82 -5.82 11.72
N ILE A 98 0.11 -5.01 10.94
CA ILE A 98 -0.92 -4.14 11.48
C ILE A 98 -2.21 -4.94 11.72
N PHE A 99 -2.74 -4.85 12.95
CA PHE A 99 -4.03 -5.45 13.29
C PHE A 99 -4.91 -4.43 14.00
N ILE A 100 -5.90 -3.91 13.28
CA ILE A 100 -6.82 -2.88 13.77
C ILE A 100 -8.02 -3.50 14.51
N GLY A 101 -8.46 -4.70 14.08
CA GLY A 101 -9.61 -5.42 14.65
C GLY A 101 -10.46 -6.09 13.57
N ASP A 102 -11.41 -6.95 13.99
CA ASP A 102 -12.43 -7.53 13.10
C ASP A 102 -13.60 -6.55 12.96
N PRO A 103 -13.85 -5.98 11.78
CA PRO A 103 -14.93 -5.01 11.60
C PRO A 103 -16.30 -5.56 11.99
N ASN A 104 -16.56 -6.88 11.89
CA ASN A 104 -17.86 -7.43 12.30
C ASN A 104 -18.09 -7.28 13.80
N THR A 105 -17.05 -7.48 14.61
CA THR A 105 -17.13 -7.32 16.07
C THR A 105 -17.29 -5.87 16.52
N HIS A 106 -16.88 -4.92 15.68
CA HIS A 106 -17.02 -3.48 15.94
C HIS A 106 -18.32 -2.88 15.36
N MET A 107 -18.89 -3.51 14.32
CA MET A 107 -20.10 -3.04 13.65
C MET A 107 -21.38 -3.67 14.22
N ASP A 108 -21.31 -4.93 14.63
CA ASP A 108 -22.43 -5.71 15.19
C ASP A 108 -21.90 -6.63 16.31
N PRO A 109 -21.49 -6.07 17.47
CA PRO A 109 -20.90 -6.86 18.55
C PRO A 109 -21.86 -7.90 19.13
N ASN A 110 -23.18 -7.73 18.97
CA ASN A 110 -24.18 -8.66 19.48
C ASN A 110 -24.67 -9.70 18.45
N GLY A 111 -24.37 -9.50 17.15
CA GLY A 111 -24.69 -10.41 16.06
C GLY A 111 -26.16 -10.42 15.62
N ASP A 112 -26.92 -9.35 15.88
CA ASP A 112 -28.35 -9.25 15.57
C ASP A 112 -28.65 -8.78 14.13
N GLY A 113 -27.62 -8.46 13.35
CA GLY A 113 -27.71 -8.02 11.97
C GLY A 113 -28.05 -6.54 11.79
N ASN A 114 -28.03 -5.73 12.86
CA ASN A 114 -28.10 -4.28 12.77
C ASN A 114 -26.89 -3.60 13.42
N PHE A 115 -26.51 -2.42 12.93
CA PHE A 115 -25.28 -1.74 13.35
C PHE A 115 -25.50 -0.66 14.41
N LYS A 116 -26.57 -0.76 15.22
CA LYS A 116 -26.94 0.30 16.17
C LYS A 116 -26.00 0.39 17.37
N ASP A 117 -25.35 -0.71 17.70
CA ASP A 117 -24.40 -0.87 18.79
C ASP A 117 -22.95 -0.85 18.31
N SER A 118 -22.70 -0.37 17.08
CA SER A 118 -21.34 -0.13 16.61
C SER A 118 -20.62 0.86 17.51
N ASP A 119 -19.34 0.58 17.79
CA ASP A 119 -18.47 1.49 18.53
C ASP A 119 -17.93 2.65 17.69
N GLY A 120 -18.23 2.65 16.38
CA GLY A 120 -17.86 3.70 15.45
C GLY A 120 -16.39 3.66 15.03
N LEU A 121 -15.65 2.57 15.25
CA LEU A 121 -14.27 2.40 14.78
C LEU A 121 -14.23 2.13 13.26
N PHE A 122 -15.22 1.40 12.77
CA PHE A 122 -15.42 1.10 11.36
C PHE A 122 -16.71 1.73 10.83
N GLU A 123 -16.83 1.82 9.50
CA GLU A 123 -18.06 2.17 8.81
C GLU A 123 -18.20 1.35 7.52
N PHE A 124 -19.42 1.04 7.09
CA PHE A 124 -19.63 0.35 5.82
C PHE A 124 -19.60 1.33 4.65
N ALA A 125 -18.62 1.20 3.77
CA ALA A 125 -18.50 2.02 2.57
C ALA A 125 -19.30 1.40 1.42
N THR A 126 -20.50 1.94 1.19
CA THR A 126 -21.42 1.43 0.17
C THR A 126 -20.82 1.53 -1.24
N CYS A 127 -19.98 2.54 -1.53
CA CYS A 127 -19.28 2.63 -2.81
C CYS A 127 -18.35 1.43 -3.07
N HIS A 128 -17.70 0.91 -2.02
CA HIS A 128 -16.65 -0.10 -2.13
C HIS A 128 -17.10 -1.49 -1.70
N ASN A 129 -18.31 -1.60 -1.12
CA ASN A 129 -18.89 -2.84 -0.60
C ASN A 129 -18.02 -3.55 0.44
N HIS A 130 -17.32 -2.79 1.28
CA HIS A 130 -16.57 -3.32 2.43
C HIS A 130 -16.50 -2.32 3.60
N PHE A 131 -16.07 -2.79 4.77
CA PHE A 131 -15.87 -1.94 5.95
C PHE A 131 -14.56 -1.15 5.85
N HIS A 132 -14.63 0.14 6.13
CA HIS A 132 -13.49 1.04 6.26
C HIS A 132 -13.16 1.28 7.73
N PHE A 133 -11.87 1.32 8.06
CA PHE A 133 -11.41 1.94 9.29
C PHE A 133 -11.52 3.46 9.18
N ARG A 134 -12.19 4.10 10.14
CA ARG A 134 -12.45 5.53 10.07
C ARG A 134 -11.18 6.33 10.36
N ASN A 135 -11.07 7.50 9.73
CA ASN A 135 -9.96 8.45 9.91
C ASN A 135 -8.58 7.86 9.56
N TYR A 136 -8.50 6.90 8.62
CA TYR A 136 -7.25 6.28 8.20
C TYR A 136 -6.23 7.28 7.60
N ALA A 137 -6.73 8.23 6.81
CA ALA A 137 -5.90 9.21 6.12
C ALA A 137 -6.53 10.60 6.15
N LYS A 138 -5.68 11.63 6.12
CA LYS A 138 -6.07 13.04 5.93
C LYS A 138 -5.46 13.52 4.62
N TYR A 139 -6.31 14.04 3.74
CA TYR A 139 -5.89 14.66 2.48
C TYR A 139 -6.13 16.17 2.55
N GLU A 140 -5.07 16.94 2.31
CA GLU A 140 -5.10 18.41 2.32
C GLU A 140 -4.17 18.97 1.25
N LEU A 141 -4.41 20.22 0.83
CA LEU A 141 -3.63 20.96 -0.15
C LEU A 141 -3.03 22.21 0.48
#